data_AF-A0A2G8KE11-F1
#
_entry.id   AF-A0A2G8KE11-F1
#
_cell.length_a   1.000
_cell.length_b   1.000
_cell.length_c   1.000
_cell.angle_alpha   90.00
_cell.angle_beta   90.00
_cell.angle_gamma   90.00
#
_symmetry.space_group_name_H-M   'P 1'
#
loop_
_entity.id
_entity.type
_entity.pdbx_description
1 polymer ?
#
loop_
_entity_poly.entity_id
_entity_poly.type
_entity_poly.pdbx_seq_one_letter_code
_entity_poly.pdbx_strand_id
1 'polypeptide(L)'
;MSILRRKPRNFTVRVSTMDAELEFSMDWKAHGHQLFELVCRTIGLRETWYFGLQYVDSKGYTAWLKLDKKVQEQNIPKVSPVPFNFQAKFYPEEVSEELIQEITQHLFFLQVKQQILNQEIYCSPEASVLLASYAVQAKYEDYDKEIHHQGFLSEEELLPQRVIEQFNISLEMWEEKITAWYENHRGLMRDEAEMEYLKVAQDLEMYGVNYFDIKNEKGTDLLLGVDSMGLNVYEKDNRLIPKISFPWSEIRHVSFRDRKVRQEEL
;
A
#
# COMPACT_ATOMS: atom_id res chain seq x y z
N MET A 1 22.40 -23.75 -45.61
CA MET A 1 22.66 -23.07 -44.32
C MET A 1 21.37 -23.02 -43.54
N SER A 2 21.24 -23.85 -42.50
CA SER A 2 20.09 -23.85 -41.61
C SER A 2 20.28 -22.74 -40.58
N ILE A 3 19.44 -21.71 -40.63
CA ILE A 3 19.34 -20.70 -39.57
C ILE A 3 18.64 -21.41 -38.40
N LEU A 4 19.44 -21.99 -37.49
CA LEU A 4 18.95 -22.45 -36.20
C LEU A 4 18.35 -21.26 -35.46
N ARG A 5 17.02 -21.08 -35.56
CA ARG A 5 16.27 -20.15 -34.72
C ARG A 5 16.52 -20.57 -33.26
N ARG A 6 17.38 -19.83 -32.55
CA ARG A 6 17.56 -19.98 -31.11
C ARG A 6 16.18 -19.90 -30.46
N LYS A 7 15.77 -20.93 -29.71
CA LYS A 7 14.54 -20.89 -28.92
C LYS A 7 14.58 -19.64 -28.03
N PRO A 8 13.49 -18.86 -27.93
CA PRO A 8 13.40 -17.76 -26.99
C PRO A 8 13.67 -18.32 -25.58
N ARG A 9 14.63 -17.72 -24.87
CA ARG A 9 14.84 -18.04 -23.47
C ARG A 9 13.77 -17.26 -22.71
N ASN A 10 12.90 -17.96 -22.01
CA ASN A 10 11.86 -17.34 -21.20
C ASN A 10 12.16 -17.57 -19.71
N PHE A 11 11.50 -16.79 -18.86
CA PHE A 11 11.44 -17.01 -17.41
C PHE A 11 10.02 -16.78 -16.93
N THR A 12 9.68 -17.39 -15.80
CA THR A 12 8.35 -17.28 -15.20
C THR A 12 8.39 -16.28 -14.05
N VAL A 13 7.38 -15.42 -13.98
CA VAL A 13 7.17 -14.49 -12.86
C VAL A 13 5.82 -14.76 -12.23
N ARG A 14 5.73 -14.54 -10.92
CA ARG A 14 4.48 -14.50 -10.16
C ARG A 14 4.32 -13.09 -9.62
N VAL A 15 3.18 -12.48 -9.89
CA VAL A 15 2.83 -11.14 -9.42
C VAL A 15 1.64 -11.29 -8.47
N SER A 16 1.85 -10.97 -7.20
CA SER A 16 0.79 -10.90 -6.20
C SER A 16 0.29 -9.46 -6.11
N THR A 17 -0.99 -9.25 -6.40
CA THR A 17 -1.72 -8.03 -6.07
C THR A 17 -2.30 -8.17 -4.66
N MET A 18 -3.17 -7.25 -4.23
CA MET A 18 -3.82 -7.36 -2.92
C MET A 18 -4.86 -8.49 -2.83
N ASP A 19 -5.45 -8.89 -3.96
CA ASP A 19 -6.57 -9.85 -4.03
C ASP A 19 -6.39 -10.98 -5.06
N ALA A 20 -5.34 -10.93 -5.89
CA ALA A 20 -5.07 -11.93 -6.92
C ALA A 20 -3.59 -12.28 -7.08
N GLU A 21 -3.31 -13.51 -7.50
CA GLU A 21 -2.00 -13.96 -7.98
C GLU A 21 -2.03 -14.18 -9.49
N LEU A 22 -1.07 -13.59 -10.21
CA LEU A 22 -0.93 -13.70 -11.65
C LEU A 22 0.41 -14.33 -12.00
N GLU A 23 0.43 -15.31 -12.92
CA GLU A 23 1.68 -15.89 -13.42
C GLU A 23 1.86 -15.60 -14.91
N PHE A 24 3.06 -15.15 -15.28
CA PHE A 24 3.39 -14.81 -16.66
C PHE A 24 4.69 -15.48 -17.11
N SER A 25 4.74 -15.91 -18.37
CA SER A 25 5.99 -16.30 -19.05
C SER A 25 6.53 -15.12 -19.83
N MET A 26 7.70 -14.62 -19.45
CA MET A 26 8.33 -13.44 -20.02
C MET A 26 9.56 -13.82 -20.86
N ASP A 27 9.77 -13.11 -21.97
CA ASP A 27 11.04 -13.20 -22.72
C ASP A 27 12.19 -12.71 -21.82
N TRP A 28 13.33 -13.40 -21.81
CA TRP A 28 14.50 -13.07 -20.98
C TRP A 28 15.01 -11.64 -21.17
N LYS A 29 14.73 -11.03 -22.32
CA LYS A 29 15.10 -9.64 -22.63
C LYS A 29 14.03 -8.62 -22.24
N ALA A 30 12.91 -9.04 -21.67
CA ALA A 30 11.82 -8.15 -21.32
C ALA A 30 12.26 -7.06 -20.33
N HIS A 31 11.80 -5.84 -20.60
CA HIS A 31 11.95 -4.67 -19.73
C HIS A 31 10.85 -4.63 -18.67
N GLY A 32 11.10 -3.92 -17.58
CA GLY A 32 10.15 -3.78 -16.47
C GLY A 32 8.80 -3.23 -16.90
N HIS A 33 8.76 -2.24 -17.82
CA HIS A 33 7.50 -1.69 -18.34
C HIS A 33 6.64 -2.77 -19.02
N GLN A 34 7.24 -3.75 -19.70
CA GLN A 34 6.48 -4.80 -20.39
C GLN A 34 5.77 -5.72 -19.40
N LEU A 35 6.43 -6.06 -18.28
CA LEU A 35 5.80 -6.82 -17.19
C LEU A 35 4.70 -6.00 -16.52
N PHE A 36 5.00 -4.74 -16.19
CA PHE A 36 4.07 -3.85 -15.52
C PHE A 36 2.81 -3.58 -16.34
N GLU A 37 2.95 -3.30 -17.64
CA GLU A 37 1.82 -3.14 -18.56
C GLU A 37 0.99 -4.43 -18.68
N LEU A 38 1.63 -5.60 -18.71
CA LEU A 38 0.93 -6.87 -18.78
C LEU A 38 0.05 -7.10 -17.54
N VAL A 39 0.57 -6.79 -16.35
CA VAL A 39 -0.20 -6.82 -15.10
C VAL A 39 -1.39 -5.86 -15.19
N CYS A 40 -1.14 -4.58 -15.47
CA CYS A 40 -2.18 -3.54 -15.52
C CYS A 40 -3.30 -3.88 -16.52
N ARG A 41 -2.94 -4.37 -17.73
CA ARG A 41 -3.92 -4.81 -18.73
C ARG A 41 -4.73 -6.03 -18.28
N THR A 42 -4.11 -6.96 -17.55
CA THR A 42 -4.77 -8.18 -17.06
C THR A 42 -5.84 -7.84 -16.03
N ILE A 43 -5.56 -6.90 -15.13
CA ILE A 43 -6.49 -6.47 -14.08
C ILE A 43 -7.40 -5.29 -14.50
N GLY A 44 -7.23 -4.76 -15.72
CA GLY A 44 -8.04 -3.63 -16.22
C GLY A 44 -7.70 -2.26 -15.62
N LEU A 45 -6.53 -2.10 -15.02
CA LEU A 45 -6.07 -0.86 -14.38
C LEU A 45 -5.41 0.09 -15.39
N ARG A 46 -5.85 1.35 -15.40
CA ARG A 46 -5.38 2.44 -16.27
C ARG A 46 -4.70 3.56 -15.50
N GLU A 47 -5.03 3.74 -14.23
CA GLU A 47 -4.42 4.73 -13.32
C GLU A 47 -3.04 4.25 -12.84
N THR A 48 -2.16 3.97 -13.79
CA THR A 48 -0.91 3.25 -13.54
C THR A 48 0.13 4.05 -12.76
N TRP A 49 -0.03 5.38 -12.66
CA TRP A 49 0.93 6.29 -12.03
C TRP A 49 1.06 6.08 -10.52
N TYR A 50 0.06 5.49 -9.86
CA TYR A 50 0.14 5.17 -8.44
C TYR A 50 0.95 3.90 -8.14
N PHE A 51 1.04 2.95 -9.09
CA PHE A 51 1.48 1.58 -8.80
C PHE A 51 2.91 1.28 -9.25
N GLY A 52 3.48 0.24 -8.65
CA GLY A 52 4.74 -0.35 -9.06
C GLY A 52 4.81 -1.83 -8.76
N LEU A 53 5.92 -2.46 -9.19
CA LEU A 53 6.25 -3.84 -8.85
C LEU A 53 7.39 -3.86 -7.84
N GLN A 54 7.12 -4.31 -6.64
CA GLN A 54 8.11 -4.50 -5.58
C GLN A 54 8.64 -5.94 -5.62
N TYR A 55 9.91 -6.15 -5.27
CA TYR A 55 10.50 -7.46 -5.10
C TYR A 55 11.59 -7.40 -4.03
N VAL A 56 11.95 -8.55 -3.46
CA VAL A 56 13.14 -8.70 -2.61
C VAL A 56 14.30 -9.12 -3.50
N ASP A 57 15.39 -8.34 -3.52
CA ASP A 57 16.55 -8.63 -4.34
C ASP A 57 17.37 -9.83 -3.81
N SER A 58 18.35 -10.27 -4.59
CA SER A 58 19.25 -11.38 -4.22
C SER A 58 20.06 -11.17 -2.93
N LYS A 59 20.09 -9.97 -2.36
CA LYS A 59 20.75 -9.62 -1.10
C LYS A 59 19.75 -9.46 0.06
N GLY A 60 18.46 -9.66 -0.18
CA GLY A 60 17.41 -9.53 0.83
C GLY A 60 16.86 -8.10 0.97
N TYR A 61 17.21 -7.17 0.09
CA TYR A 61 16.68 -5.81 0.13
C TYR A 61 15.41 -5.67 -0.70
N THR A 62 14.38 -5.05 -0.11
CA THR A 62 13.18 -4.66 -0.86
C THR A 62 13.52 -3.57 -1.87
N ALA A 63 13.10 -3.77 -3.12
CA ALA A 63 13.36 -2.87 -4.23
C ALA A 63 12.13 -2.74 -5.13
N TRP A 64 12.01 -1.59 -5.80
CA TRP A 64 11.01 -1.37 -6.85
C TRP A 64 11.63 -1.65 -8.22
N LEU A 65 10.92 -2.40 -9.05
CA LEU A 65 11.29 -2.71 -10.42
C LEU A 65 11.39 -1.43 -11.26
N LYS A 66 12.55 -1.22 -11.88
CA LYS A 66 12.78 -0.11 -12.81
C LYS A 66 12.21 -0.48 -14.17
N LEU A 67 11.30 0.36 -14.67
CA LEU A 67 10.53 0.10 -15.89
C LEU A 67 11.39 0.21 -17.17
N ASP A 68 12.45 1.02 -17.13
CA ASP A 68 13.38 1.27 -18.22
C ASP A 68 14.45 0.17 -18.38
N LYS A 69 14.65 -0.68 -17.36
CA LYS A 69 15.67 -1.74 -17.37
C LYS A 69 15.07 -3.12 -17.62
N LYS A 70 15.90 -4.05 -18.11
CA LYS A 70 15.51 -5.46 -18.22
C LYS A 70 15.25 -6.05 -16.84
N VAL A 71 14.22 -6.88 -16.71
CA VAL A 71 13.85 -7.49 -15.42
C VAL A 71 15.00 -8.31 -14.85
N GLN A 72 15.67 -9.10 -15.71
CA GLN A 72 16.80 -9.96 -15.34
C GLN A 72 18.09 -9.20 -14.96
N GLU A 73 18.17 -7.89 -15.24
CA GLU A 73 19.36 -7.07 -14.98
C GLU A 73 19.23 -6.24 -13.68
N GLN A 74 18.28 -6.60 -12.81
CA GLN A 74 17.94 -5.85 -11.59
C GLN A 74 18.17 -6.63 -10.29
N ASN A 75 19.13 -7.57 -10.28
CA ASN A 75 19.47 -8.38 -9.10
C ASN A 75 18.29 -9.16 -8.51
N ILE A 76 17.32 -9.53 -9.34
CA ILE A 76 16.16 -10.32 -8.91
C ILE A 76 16.60 -11.72 -8.39
N PRO A 77 15.82 -12.35 -7.50
CA PRO A 77 16.08 -13.70 -7.02
C PRO A 77 16.19 -14.70 -8.17
N LYS A 78 17.12 -15.66 -8.05
CA LYS A 78 17.27 -16.76 -9.00
C LYS A 78 16.32 -17.92 -8.69
N VAL A 79 15.05 -17.60 -8.44
CA VAL A 79 13.97 -18.57 -8.20
C VAL A 79 12.97 -18.56 -9.34
N SER A 80 12.15 -19.60 -9.46
CA SER A 80 11.11 -19.71 -10.49
C SER A 80 9.83 -20.27 -9.86
N PRO A 81 8.69 -19.58 -9.95
CA PRO A 81 8.53 -18.24 -10.53
C PRO A 81 9.26 -17.15 -9.72
N VAL A 82 9.68 -16.07 -10.37
CA VAL A 82 10.25 -14.89 -9.70
C VAL A 82 9.10 -14.10 -9.05
N PRO A 83 9.11 -13.89 -7.71
CA PRO A 83 8.03 -13.21 -7.03
C PRO A 83 8.13 -11.68 -7.16
N PHE A 84 6.99 -11.04 -7.42
CA PHE A 84 6.78 -9.61 -7.39
C PHE A 84 5.47 -9.29 -6.66
N ASN A 85 5.43 -8.16 -5.96
CA ASN A 85 4.20 -7.62 -5.39
C ASN A 85 3.80 -6.37 -6.19
N PHE A 86 2.57 -6.34 -6.69
CA PHE A 86 1.98 -5.15 -7.30
C PHE A 86 1.31 -4.32 -6.22
N GLN A 87 1.85 -3.13 -5.96
CA GLN A 87 1.44 -2.28 -4.84
C GLN A 87 1.36 -0.81 -5.25
N ALA A 88 0.51 -0.05 -4.56
CA ALA A 88 0.54 1.40 -4.65
C ALA A 88 1.84 1.91 -4.02
N LYS A 89 2.58 2.69 -4.79
CA LYS A 89 3.85 3.33 -4.44
C LYS A 89 3.67 4.81 -4.13
N PHE A 90 2.74 5.44 -4.84
CA PHE A 90 2.38 6.85 -4.67
C PHE A 90 0.90 6.91 -4.30
N TYR A 91 0.55 7.82 -3.41
CA TYR A 91 -0.80 8.02 -2.91
C TYR A 91 -1.36 9.33 -3.46
N PRO A 92 -2.68 9.44 -3.71
CA PRO A 92 -3.31 10.70 -4.07
C PRO A 92 -3.21 11.72 -2.92
N GLU A 93 -3.38 13.00 -3.24
CA GLU A 93 -3.58 14.07 -2.25
C GLU A 93 -5.01 14.02 -1.69
N GLU A 94 -6.00 13.73 -2.53
CA GLU A 94 -7.40 13.54 -2.12
C GLU A 94 -8.02 12.31 -2.80
N VAL A 95 -8.27 11.26 -2.04
CA VAL A 95 -8.73 9.97 -2.57
C VAL A 95 -10.06 10.08 -3.32
N SER A 96 -10.96 10.95 -2.87
CA SER A 96 -12.31 11.05 -3.42
C SER A 96 -12.41 11.87 -4.69
N GLU A 97 -11.39 12.69 -4.99
CA GLU A 97 -11.30 13.48 -6.22
C GLU A 97 -10.46 12.79 -7.29
N GLU A 98 -9.47 11.98 -6.88
CA GLU A 98 -8.45 11.46 -7.79
C GLU A 98 -8.64 9.99 -8.19
N LEU A 99 -9.19 9.13 -7.32
CA LEU A 99 -9.37 7.72 -7.65
C LEU A 99 -10.62 7.54 -8.50
N ILE A 100 -10.44 7.11 -9.76
CA ILE A 100 -11.52 7.06 -10.75
C ILE A 100 -12.04 5.63 -10.97
N GLN A 101 -11.16 4.64 -11.06
CA GLN A 101 -11.59 3.26 -11.33
C GLN A 101 -11.84 2.49 -10.04
N GLU A 102 -12.94 1.73 -10.01
CA GLU A 102 -13.26 0.80 -8.91
C GLU A 102 -12.09 -0.13 -8.57
N ILE A 103 -11.38 -0.67 -9.57
CA ILE A 103 -10.19 -1.53 -9.32
C ILE A 103 -9.05 -0.78 -8.64
N THR A 104 -8.83 0.49 -8.98
CA THR A 104 -7.79 1.31 -8.35
C THR A 104 -8.15 1.56 -6.89
N GLN A 105 -9.38 2.00 -6.65
CA GLN A 105 -9.91 2.22 -5.32
C GLN A 105 -9.84 0.96 -4.46
N HIS A 106 -10.25 -0.18 -5.02
CA HIS A 106 -10.24 -1.47 -4.33
C HIS A 106 -8.84 -1.87 -3.88
N LEU A 107 -7.84 -1.73 -4.76
CA LEU A 107 -6.46 -2.06 -4.42
C LEU A 107 -5.88 -1.11 -3.36
N PHE A 108 -6.22 0.18 -3.41
CA PHE A 108 -5.84 1.14 -2.34
C PHE A 108 -6.49 0.77 -1.01
N PHE A 109 -7.80 0.49 -1.00
CA PHE A 109 -8.54 0.08 0.20
C PHE A 109 -7.88 -1.14 0.85
N LEU A 110 -7.62 -2.19 0.08
CA LEU A 110 -7.01 -3.40 0.62
C LEU A 110 -5.60 -3.13 1.16
N GLN A 111 -4.78 -2.36 0.44
CA GLN A 111 -3.41 -2.07 0.85
C GLN A 111 -3.39 -1.26 2.14
N VAL A 112 -4.18 -0.18 2.23
CA VAL A 112 -4.26 0.68 3.41
C VAL A 112 -4.82 -0.09 4.60
N LYS A 113 -5.86 -0.92 4.38
CA LYS A 113 -6.39 -1.81 5.42
C LYS A 113 -5.32 -2.74 5.97
N GLN A 114 -4.55 -3.38 5.09
CA GLN A 114 -3.45 -4.25 5.52
C GLN A 114 -2.37 -3.48 6.29
N GLN A 115 -2.00 -2.27 5.86
CA GLN A 115 -1.02 -1.43 6.55
C GLN A 115 -1.48 -1.02 7.96
N ILE A 116 -2.76 -0.72 8.14
CA ILE A 116 -3.34 -0.41 9.46
C ILE A 116 -3.34 -1.66 10.35
N LEU A 117 -3.79 -2.81 9.85
CA LEU A 117 -3.82 -4.07 10.60
C LEU A 117 -2.41 -4.52 11.01
N ASN A 118 -1.43 -4.38 10.11
CA ASN A 118 -0.02 -4.66 10.36
C ASN A 118 0.67 -3.62 11.24
N GLN A 119 -0.02 -2.54 11.64
CA GLN A 119 0.50 -1.44 12.46
C GLN A 119 1.63 -0.66 11.78
N GLU A 120 1.69 -0.68 10.44
CA GLU A 120 2.57 0.17 9.65
C GLU A 120 2.04 1.62 9.65
N ILE A 121 0.72 1.77 9.63
CA ILE A 121 0.02 3.04 9.86
C ILE A 121 -0.60 2.99 11.25
N TYR A 122 -0.23 3.95 12.10
CA TYR A 122 -0.89 4.09 13.39
C TYR A 122 -2.34 4.51 13.20
N CYS A 123 -3.24 3.83 13.89
CA CYS A 123 -4.65 4.17 13.94
C CYS A 123 -5.12 4.17 15.40
N SER A 124 -5.91 5.17 15.80
CA SER A 124 -6.51 5.21 17.14
C SER A 124 -7.55 4.09 17.31
N PRO A 125 -7.86 3.66 18.55
CA PRO A 125 -8.90 2.67 18.79
C PRO A 125 -10.25 3.04 18.19
N GLU A 126 -10.67 4.30 18.35
CA GLU A 126 -11.95 4.81 17.87
C GLU A 126 -12.02 4.78 16.34
N ALA A 127 -10.97 5.26 15.66
CA ALA A 127 -10.88 5.20 14.20
C ALA A 127 -10.78 3.75 13.70
N SER A 128 -10.08 2.87 14.41
CA SER A 128 -9.95 1.46 14.03
C SER A 128 -11.31 0.74 14.02
N VAL A 129 -12.18 1.02 14.99
CA VAL A 129 -13.54 0.45 15.03
C VAL A 129 -14.40 0.98 13.87
N LEU A 130 -14.31 2.28 13.59
CA LEU A 130 -15.05 2.88 12.47
C LEU A 130 -14.57 2.29 11.13
N LEU A 131 -13.27 2.23 10.90
CA LEU A 131 -12.67 1.63 9.71
C LEU A 131 -13.04 0.14 9.57
N ALA A 132 -13.02 -0.62 10.67
CA ALA A 132 -13.48 -2.00 10.68
C ALA A 132 -14.94 -2.12 10.22
N SER A 133 -15.82 -1.22 10.66
CA SER A 133 -17.23 -1.25 10.25
C SER A 133 -17.44 -0.99 8.76
N TYR A 134 -16.66 -0.08 8.14
CA TYR A 134 -16.69 0.11 6.69
C TYR A 134 -16.10 -1.10 5.94
N ALA A 135 -15.05 -1.71 6.46
CA ALA A 135 -14.49 -2.94 5.87
C ALA A 135 -15.48 -4.11 5.92
N VAL A 136 -16.29 -4.20 6.99
CA VAL A 136 -17.38 -5.18 7.10
C VAL A 136 -18.48 -4.88 6.09
N GLN A 137 -18.95 -3.62 5.97
CA GLN A 137 -19.93 -3.23 4.94
C GLN A 137 -19.44 -3.56 3.52
N ALA A 138 -18.16 -3.27 3.21
CA ALA A 138 -17.57 -3.58 1.91
C ALA A 138 -17.55 -5.09 1.60
N LYS A 139 -17.45 -5.95 2.63
CA LYS A 139 -17.35 -7.41 2.48
C LYS A 139 -18.70 -8.11 2.53
N TYR A 140 -19.58 -7.68 3.43
CA TYR A 140 -20.83 -8.38 3.78
C TYR A 140 -22.10 -7.64 3.32
N GLU A 141 -21.95 -6.50 2.64
CA GLU A 141 -23.06 -5.64 2.22
C GLU A 141 -23.89 -5.13 3.41
N ASP A 142 -25.22 -5.07 3.33
CA ASP A 142 -26.04 -4.54 4.42
C ASP A 142 -26.18 -5.50 5.61
N TYR A 143 -26.10 -4.98 6.83
CA TYR A 143 -26.38 -5.76 8.03
C TYR A 143 -27.82 -6.27 8.07
N ASP A 144 -27.98 -7.59 8.00
CA ASP A 144 -29.20 -8.33 8.34
C ASP A 144 -29.02 -9.19 9.60
N LYS A 145 -29.79 -8.91 10.65
CA LYS A 145 -29.79 -9.66 11.93
C LYS A 145 -30.19 -11.13 11.81
N GLU A 146 -30.94 -11.49 10.76
CA GLU A 146 -31.39 -12.87 10.52
C GLU A 146 -30.28 -13.71 9.86
N ILE A 147 -29.22 -13.06 9.35
CA ILE A 147 -28.08 -13.70 8.66
C ILE A 147 -26.81 -13.54 9.52
N HIS A 148 -26.56 -12.34 10.01
CA HIS A 148 -25.36 -11.97 10.77
C HIS A 148 -25.59 -12.19 12.27
N HIS A 149 -25.57 -13.45 12.67
CA HIS A 149 -25.64 -13.85 14.07
C HIS A 149 -24.30 -13.62 14.79
N GLN A 150 -24.33 -13.54 16.12
CA GLN A 150 -23.14 -13.39 16.95
C GLN A 150 -22.06 -14.44 16.60
N GLY A 151 -20.83 -13.97 16.41
CA GLY A 151 -19.68 -14.76 15.99
C GLY A 151 -19.38 -14.70 14.49
N PHE A 152 -20.21 -14.02 13.68
CA PHE A 152 -20.01 -13.98 12.22
C PHE A 152 -18.72 -13.27 11.80
N LEU A 153 -18.15 -12.43 12.67
CA LEU A 153 -16.86 -11.75 12.46
C LEU A 153 -15.67 -12.45 13.15
N SER A 154 -15.87 -13.62 13.76
CA SER A 154 -14.85 -14.28 14.59
C SER A 154 -13.59 -14.72 13.84
N GLU A 155 -13.69 -14.95 12.53
CA GLU A 155 -12.55 -15.31 11.67
C GLU A 155 -11.91 -14.08 10.99
N GLU A 156 -12.45 -12.88 11.19
CA GLU A 156 -11.97 -11.66 10.54
C GLU A 156 -10.88 -10.97 11.35
N GLU A 157 -9.79 -10.59 10.67
CA GLU A 157 -8.80 -9.66 11.21
C GLU A 157 -9.26 -8.21 10.94
N LEU A 158 -9.98 -7.64 11.91
CA LEU A 158 -10.61 -6.31 11.77
C LEU A 158 -9.89 -5.19 12.53
N LEU A 159 -9.14 -5.52 13.58
CA LEU A 159 -8.52 -4.53 14.45
C LEU A 159 -7.01 -4.80 14.58
N PRO A 160 -6.18 -3.75 14.66
CA PRO A 160 -4.76 -3.91 14.98
C PRO A 160 -4.59 -4.58 16.34
N GLN A 161 -3.61 -5.50 16.45
CA GLN A 161 -3.36 -6.24 17.70
C GLN A 161 -3.18 -5.32 18.92
N ARG A 162 -2.48 -4.18 18.75
CA ARG A 162 -2.33 -3.14 19.78
C ARG A 162 -3.65 -2.62 20.33
N VAL A 163 -4.66 -2.43 19.49
CA VAL A 163 -5.99 -1.96 19.91
C VAL A 163 -6.69 -3.04 20.73
N ILE A 164 -6.63 -4.30 20.29
CA ILE A 164 -7.22 -5.41 21.03
C ILE A 164 -6.58 -5.55 22.42
N GLU A 165 -5.25 -5.51 22.50
CA GLU A 165 -4.51 -5.68 23.75
C GLU A 165 -4.64 -4.50 24.72
N GLN A 166 -4.90 -3.30 24.20
CA GLN A 166 -5.07 -2.09 25.01
C GLN A 166 -6.36 -2.10 25.84
N PHE A 167 -7.42 -2.76 25.36
CA PHE A 167 -8.70 -2.82 26.05
C PHE A 167 -8.95 -4.24 26.54
N ASN A 168 -9.15 -4.40 27.85
CA ASN A 168 -9.46 -5.70 28.47
C ASN A 168 -10.93 -6.10 28.24
N ILE A 169 -11.36 -6.20 26.99
CA ILE A 169 -12.70 -6.66 26.57
C ILE A 169 -12.60 -7.88 25.65
N SER A 170 -13.64 -8.70 25.60
CA SER A 170 -13.65 -9.91 24.77
C SER A 170 -13.76 -9.58 23.28
N LEU A 171 -13.42 -10.54 22.42
CA LEU A 171 -13.64 -10.44 20.98
C LEU A 171 -15.12 -10.26 20.64
N GLU A 172 -16.02 -10.88 21.39
CA GLU A 172 -17.48 -10.69 21.25
C GLU A 172 -17.89 -9.23 21.51
N MET A 173 -17.31 -8.57 22.53
CA MET A 173 -17.60 -7.15 22.78
C MET A 173 -17.02 -6.23 21.68
N TRP A 174 -15.91 -6.61 21.05
CA TRP A 174 -15.40 -5.90 19.87
C TRP A 174 -16.34 -6.07 18.68
N GLU A 175 -16.82 -7.28 18.44
CA GLU A 175 -17.81 -7.58 17.40
C GLU A 175 -19.10 -6.76 17.61
N GLU A 176 -19.62 -6.68 18.84
CA GLU A 176 -20.79 -5.84 19.16
C GLU A 176 -20.56 -4.37 18.81
N LYS A 177 -19.37 -3.82 19.17
CA LYS A 177 -19.01 -2.43 18.85
C LYS A 177 -18.93 -2.19 17.35
N ILE A 178 -18.28 -3.09 16.61
CA ILE A 178 -18.16 -2.97 15.15
C ILE A 178 -19.54 -3.09 14.49
N THR A 179 -20.36 -4.05 14.95
CA THR A 179 -21.71 -4.29 14.43
C THR A 179 -22.62 -3.08 14.67
N ALA A 180 -22.52 -2.41 15.82
CA ALA A 180 -23.28 -1.20 16.10
C ALA A 180 -22.97 -0.04 15.13
N TRP A 181 -21.74 0.05 14.63
CA TRP A 181 -21.39 1.00 13.57
C TRP A 181 -21.83 0.50 12.19
N TYR A 182 -21.63 -0.78 11.91
CA TYR A 182 -22.01 -1.45 10.66
C TYR A 182 -23.51 -1.28 10.34
N GLU A 183 -24.39 -1.36 11.34
CA GLU A 183 -25.84 -1.10 11.18
C GLU A 183 -26.16 0.28 10.58
N ASN A 184 -25.32 1.29 10.81
CA ASN A 184 -25.54 2.65 10.32
C ASN A 184 -25.12 2.83 8.85
N HIS A 185 -24.42 1.86 8.27
CA HIS A 185 -23.91 1.90 6.90
C HIS A 185 -24.89 1.34 5.87
N ARG A 186 -26.08 0.93 6.32
CA ARG A 186 -27.12 0.35 5.46
C ARG A 186 -27.40 1.22 4.24
N GLY A 187 -27.35 0.61 3.07
CA GLY A 187 -27.56 1.24 1.77
C GLY A 187 -26.28 1.73 1.10
N LEU A 188 -25.13 1.70 1.78
CA LEU A 188 -23.84 1.95 1.14
C LEU A 188 -23.44 0.75 0.27
N MET A 189 -23.15 1.02 -0.99
CA MET A 189 -22.58 0.02 -1.89
C MET A 189 -21.13 -0.29 -1.48
N ARG A 190 -20.61 -1.42 -1.97
CA ARG A 190 -19.26 -1.88 -1.63
C ARG A 190 -18.19 -0.84 -1.97
N ASP A 191 -18.24 -0.29 -3.17
CA ASP A 191 -17.33 0.76 -3.63
C ASP A 191 -17.49 2.04 -2.80
N GLU A 192 -18.70 2.44 -2.44
CA GLU A 192 -18.91 3.59 -1.54
C GLU A 192 -18.30 3.35 -0.16
N ALA A 193 -18.46 2.16 0.42
CA ALA A 193 -17.87 1.80 1.72
C ALA A 193 -16.33 1.76 1.68
N GLU A 194 -15.75 1.24 0.60
CA GLU A 194 -14.30 1.25 0.38
C GLU A 194 -13.76 2.69 0.23
N MET A 195 -14.52 3.59 -0.41
CA MET A 195 -14.16 5.01 -0.53
C MET A 195 -14.26 5.73 0.83
N GLU A 196 -15.33 5.52 1.61
CA GLU A 196 -15.45 6.11 2.95
C GLU A 196 -14.36 5.60 3.90
N TYR A 197 -13.96 4.34 3.79
CA TYR A 197 -12.78 3.82 4.49
C TYR A 197 -11.53 4.64 4.16
N LEU A 198 -11.27 4.88 2.87
CA LEU A 198 -10.09 5.61 2.42
C LEU A 198 -10.13 7.09 2.84
N LYS A 199 -11.29 7.74 2.81
CA LYS A 199 -11.47 9.12 3.28
C LYS A 199 -11.15 9.30 4.76
N VAL A 200 -11.50 8.32 5.59
CA VAL A 200 -11.12 8.33 7.01
C VAL A 200 -9.64 8.02 7.17
N ALA A 201 -9.11 7.06 6.39
CA ALA A 201 -7.73 6.64 6.52
C ALA A 201 -6.71 7.68 6.02
N GLN A 202 -7.05 8.50 5.03
CA GLN A 202 -6.16 9.55 4.50
C GLN A 202 -5.81 10.62 5.53
N ASP A 203 -6.67 10.83 6.53
CA ASP A 203 -6.44 11.79 7.62
C ASP A 203 -5.49 11.25 8.72
N LEU A 204 -5.08 9.98 8.66
CA LEU A 204 -4.14 9.41 9.63
C LEU A 204 -2.72 9.95 9.40
N GLU A 205 -2.00 10.27 10.48
CA GLU A 205 -0.72 11.00 10.39
C GLU A 205 0.40 10.25 9.66
N MET A 206 0.29 8.93 9.55
CA MET A 206 1.26 8.07 8.89
C MET A 206 0.81 7.60 7.50
N TYR A 207 -0.39 7.98 7.06
CA TYR A 207 -0.95 7.58 5.78
C TYR A 207 -0.08 8.09 4.61
N GLY A 208 0.27 7.21 3.68
CA GLY A 208 1.04 7.56 2.49
C GLY A 208 2.49 7.99 2.75
N VAL A 209 2.97 7.98 4.01
CA VAL A 209 4.31 8.45 4.37
C VAL A 209 5.35 7.33 4.27
N ASN A 210 6.36 7.53 3.44
CA ASN A 210 7.53 6.65 3.39
C ASN A 210 8.65 7.19 4.28
N TYR A 211 9.03 6.42 5.31
CA TYR A 211 10.06 6.84 6.27
C TYR A 211 11.46 6.32 5.92
N PHE A 212 12.45 7.21 6.03
CA PHE A 212 13.86 6.90 5.82
C PHE A 212 14.73 7.41 6.97
N ASP A 213 15.67 6.58 7.41
CA ASP A 213 16.66 6.98 8.40
C ASP A 213 17.65 8.00 7.83
N ILE A 214 17.74 9.17 8.47
CA ILE A 214 18.66 10.24 8.09
C ILE A 214 19.44 10.76 9.30
N LYS A 215 20.54 11.46 9.04
CA LYS A 215 21.27 12.26 10.03
C LYS A 215 21.45 13.69 9.53
N ASN A 216 21.30 14.67 10.42
CA ASN A 216 21.66 16.04 10.11
C ASN A 216 23.18 16.26 10.17
N GLU A 217 23.66 17.47 9.86
CA GLU A 217 25.10 17.81 9.91
C GLU A 217 25.73 17.63 11.30
N LYS A 218 24.92 17.75 12.37
CA LYS A 218 25.34 17.52 13.76
C LYS A 218 25.37 16.04 14.15
N GLY A 219 24.97 15.14 13.25
CA GLY A 219 24.94 13.70 13.47
C GLY A 219 23.71 13.17 14.22
N THR A 220 22.72 14.02 14.49
CA THR A 220 21.46 13.63 15.15
C THR A 220 20.67 12.67 14.27
N ASP A 221 20.25 11.55 14.84
CA ASP A 221 19.39 10.58 14.18
C ASP A 221 17.95 11.13 14.07
N LEU A 222 17.44 11.15 12.84
CA LEU A 222 16.13 11.68 12.48
C LEU A 222 15.47 10.74 11.45
N LEU A 223 14.19 10.98 11.16
CA LEU A 223 13.49 10.34 10.05
C LEU A 223 13.10 11.38 9.00
N LEU A 224 13.25 11.02 7.74
CA LEU A 224 12.67 11.73 6.60
C LEU A 224 11.41 10.99 6.19
N GLY A 225 10.24 11.62 6.29
CA GLY A 225 9.01 11.17 5.66
C GLY A 225 8.88 11.80 4.28
N VAL A 226 8.45 11.01 3.31
CA VAL A 226 8.16 11.45 1.94
C VAL A 226 6.75 11.02 1.60
N ASP A 227 5.89 11.97 1.24
CA ASP A 227 4.49 11.76 0.90
C ASP A 227 4.07 12.60 -0.33
N SER A 228 2.77 12.60 -0.65
CA SER A 228 2.20 13.36 -1.75
C SER A 228 2.28 14.87 -1.56
N MET A 229 2.40 15.36 -0.32
CA MET A 229 2.40 16.79 0.00
C MET A 229 3.82 17.40 0.05
N GLY A 230 4.82 16.61 0.45
CA GLY A 230 6.18 17.11 0.55
C GLY A 230 7.20 16.19 1.23
N LEU A 231 8.19 16.85 1.84
CA LEU A 231 9.21 16.24 2.68
C LEU A 231 8.99 16.65 4.13
N ASN A 232 9.02 15.68 5.03
CA ASN A 232 8.79 15.87 6.45
C ASN A 232 9.98 15.34 7.26
N VAL A 233 10.41 16.07 8.29
CA VAL A 233 11.50 15.65 9.19
C VAL A 233 10.94 15.37 10.58
N TYR A 234 11.20 14.18 11.09
CA TYR A 234 10.70 13.71 12.37
C TYR A 234 11.85 13.37 13.34
N GLU A 235 11.54 13.39 14.63
CA GLU A 235 12.39 12.76 15.64
C GLU A 235 12.39 11.23 15.45
N LYS A 236 13.50 10.58 15.81
CA LYS A 236 13.68 9.14 15.59
C LYS A 236 12.57 8.28 16.20
N ASP A 237 12.06 8.69 17.36
CA ASP A 237 11.08 7.94 18.16
C ASP A 237 9.64 8.46 18.01
N ASN A 238 9.39 9.43 17.12
CA ASN A 238 8.05 9.99 16.91
C ASN A 238 7.75 10.15 15.41
N ARG A 239 7.02 9.19 14.83
CA ARG A 239 6.60 9.21 13.42
C ARG A 239 5.30 9.96 13.15
N LEU A 240 4.57 10.35 14.20
CA LEU A 240 3.24 10.95 14.08
C LEU A 240 3.32 12.45 13.80
N ILE A 241 4.24 13.15 14.47
CA ILE A 241 4.29 14.61 14.41
C ILE A 241 5.60 15.08 13.76
N PRO A 242 5.56 15.65 12.55
CA PRO A 242 6.75 16.21 11.92
C PRO A 242 7.22 17.46 12.69
N LYS A 243 8.53 17.66 12.75
CA LYS A 243 9.16 18.87 13.32
C LYS A 243 9.33 19.98 12.30
N ILE A 244 9.61 19.59 11.06
CA ILE A 244 9.86 20.48 9.94
C ILE A 244 9.22 19.85 8.71
N SER A 245 8.54 20.66 7.92
CA SER A 245 7.86 20.24 6.69
C SER A 245 8.26 21.17 5.56
N PHE A 246 8.50 20.60 4.39
CA PHE A 246 8.85 21.31 3.16
C PHE A 246 7.87 20.86 2.07
N PRO A 247 6.87 21.68 1.70
CA PRO A 247 5.92 21.32 0.66
C PRO A 247 6.60 21.25 -0.70
N TRP A 248 6.09 20.40 -1.60
CA TRP A 248 6.66 20.28 -2.95
C TRP A 248 6.68 21.59 -3.73
N SER A 249 5.73 22.49 -3.45
CA SER A 249 5.64 23.83 -4.05
C SER A 249 6.82 24.76 -3.72
N GLU A 250 7.59 24.45 -2.67
CA GLU A 250 8.78 25.21 -2.24
C GLU A 250 10.09 24.56 -2.70
N ILE A 251 10.04 23.32 -3.20
CA ILE A 251 11.23 22.53 -3.56
C ILE A 251 11.45 22.58 -5.07
N ARG A 252 12.59 23.14 -5.48
CA ARG A 252 12.99 23.22 -6.89
C ARG A 252 13.68 21.96 -7.39
N HIS A 253 14.57 21.39 -6.58
CA HIS A 253 15.36 20.23 -6.96
C HIS A 253 15.76 19.39 -5.74
N VAL A 254 15.62 18.07 -5.83
CA VAL A 254 16.16 17.10 -4.86
C VAL A 254 17.30 16.33 -5.50
N SER A 255 18.47 16.33 -4.86
CA SER A 255 19.65 15.58 -5.32
C SER A 255 20.25 14.77 -4.19
N PHE A 256 21.00 13.73 -4.53
CA PHE A 256 21.83 13.03 -3.57
C PHE A 256 23.21 12.73 -4.17
N ARG A 257 24.23 12.76 -3.31
CA ARG A 257 25.59 12.33 -3.62
C ARG A 257 26.13 11.50 -2.47
N ASP A 258 26.56 10.29 -2.77
CA ASP A 258 26.99 9.27 -1.80
C ASP A 258 25.89 9.01 -0.74
N ARG A 259 26.07 9.51 0.48
CA ARG A 259 25.10 9.41 1.59
C ARG A 259 24.48 10.76 1.97
N LYS A 260 24.71 11.82 1.18
CA LYS A 260 24.19 13.17 1.44
C LYS A 260 23.06 13.48 0.50
N VAL A 261 21.89 13.78 1.05
CA VAL A 261 20.72 14.33 0.33
C VAL A 261 20.76 15.85 0.45
N ARG A 262 20.44 16.56 -0.64
CA ARG A 262 20.32 18.02 -0.70
C ARG A 262 19.01 18.39 -1.39
N GLN A 263 18.27 19.31 -0.78
CA GLN A 263 17.14 19.98 -1.41
C GLN A 263 17.54 21.43 -1.72
N GLU A 264 17.13 21.93 -2.89
CA GLU A 264 17.23 23.34 -3.26
C GLU A 264 15.84 23.93 -3.23
N GLU A 265 15.64 24.94 -2.38
CA GLU A 265 14.41 25.73 -2.27
C GLU A 265 14.37 26.78 -3.37
N LEU A 266 13.16 27.27 -3.68
CA LEU A 266 12.91 28.26 -4.73
C LEU A 266 13.46 29.66 -4.43
#